data_AF-A0A261XVJ0-F1
#
_entry.id   AF-A0A261XVJ0-F1
#
_cell.length_a   1.000
_cell.length_b   1.000
_cell.length_c   1.000
_cell.angle_alpha   90.00
_cell.angle_beta   90.00
_cell.angle_gamma   90.00
#
_symmetry.space_group_name_H-M   'P 1'
#
loop_
_entity.id
_entity.type
_entity.pdbx_description
1 polymer ?
#
loop_
_entity_poly.entity_id
_entity_poly.type
_entity_poly.pdbx_seq_one_letter_code
_entity_poly.pdbx_strand_id
1 'polypeptide(L)'
;MLVPHLTYFWITALALVICSFLFNPHQFVLIDFLLDYREYLHWLSRGNSKTHGNSWIAYCRLSRTMITGFKKKRLGDPSEKFTGDMPGARISVIIFSEIIMPFLQAFVCVVAYLFVKSVDSHMPNTSNHGPSGLLRIAAISLAPIFLNAGALIAFFIISLVFGPVLSHCFVKFGAVVAAVVHTWAVINLIASVEFLWYLEDWNTSRTVLDVIAAASIQKVVFKLLTTLLLTREFKHDGTNRAWWSGTWYSKGLG
;
A
#
# COMPACT_ATOMS: atom_id res chain seq x y z
N MET A 1 -5.96 18.96 -37.82
CA MET A 1 -4.84 18.13 -38.29
C MET A 1 -4.34 17.33 -37.11
N LEU A 2 -4.44 15.99 -37.13
CA LEU A 2 -3.83 15.16 -36.08
C LEU A 2 -2.31 15.34 -36.18
N VAL A 3 -1.70 15.81 -35.10
CA VAL A 3 -0.27 16.08 -35.10
C VAL A 3 0.47 14.73 -35.11
N PRO A 4 1.30 14.40 -36.12
CA PRO A 4 1.79 13.04 -36.33
C PRO A 4 2.50 12.42 -35.12
N HIS A 5 3.28 13.20 -34.37
CA HIS A 5 3.98 12.71 -33.18
C HIS A 5 3.04 12.30 -32.03
N LEU A 6 1.90 12.98 -31.88
CA LEU A 6 0.87 12.61 -30.89
C LEU A 6 0.23 11.27 -31.25
N THR A 7 0.02 11.00 -32.55
CA THR A 7 -0.50 9.71 -33.01
C THR A 7 0.44 8.56 -32.66
N TYR A 8 1.74 8.70 -32.95
CA TYR A 8 2.74 7.67 -32.61
C TYR A 8 2.86 7.45 -31.09
N PHE A 9 2.79 8.53 -30.31
CA PHE A 9 2.77 8.46 -28.85
C PHE A 9 1.59 7.60 -28.35
N TRP A 10 0.36 7.91 -28.79
CA TRP A 10 -0.83 7.18 -28.33
C TRP A 10 -0.84 5.72 -28.79
N ILE A 11 -0.38 5.42 -30.01
CA ILE A 11 -0.23 4.04 -30.49
C ILE A 11 0.74 3.26 -29.59
N THR A 12 1.89 3.86 -29.27
CA THR A 12 2.91 3.22 -28.43
C THR A 12 2.40 3.03 -26.99
N ALA A 13 1.75 4.04 -26.42
CA ALA A 13 1.16 3.98 -25.09
C ALA A 13 0.08 2.88 -25.01
N LEU A 14 -0.81 2.81 -26.01
CA LEU A 14 -1.84 1.78 -26.08
C LEU A 14 -1.23 0.37 -26.20
N ALA A 15 -0.20 0.23 -27.04
CA ALA A 15 0.51 -1.05 -27.20
C ALA A 15 1.13 -1.53 -25.88
N LEU A 16 1.75 -0.61 -25.11
CA LEU A 16 2.34 -0.93 -23.80
C LEU A 16 1.30 -1.30 -22.74
N VAL A 17 0.11 -0.70 -22.79
CA VAL A 17 -0.98 -1.06 -21.87
C VAL A 17 -1.59 -2.42 -22.24
N ILE A 18 -1.81 -2.68 -23.53
CA ILE A 18 -2.46 -3.91 -24.01
C ILE A 18 -1.54 -5.13 -23.93
N CYS A 19 -0.23 -4.97 -24.10
CA CYS A 19 0.71 -6.10 -24.22
C CYS A 19 0.66 -7.05 -23.02
N SER A 20 0.47 -6.53 -21.81
CA SER A 20 0.40 -7.33 -20.58
C SER A 20 -0.80 -8.28 -20.55
N PHE A 21 -1.88 -7.93 -21.26
CA PHE A 21 -3.08 -8.74 -21.36
C PHE A 21 -3.06 -9.62 -22.61
N LEU A 22 -2.64 -9.06 -23.75
CA LEU A 22 -2.64 -9.75 -25.04
C LEU A 22 -1.67 -10.93 -25.05
N PHE A 23 -0.53 -10.82 -24.38
CA PHE A 23 0.50 -11.86 -24.36
C PHE A 23 0.44 -12.78 -23.14
N ASN A 24 -0.61 -12.69 -22.31
CA ASN A 24 -0.83 -13.63 -21.22
C ASN A 24 -1.91 -14.66 -21.61
N PRO A 25 -1.54 -15.85 -22.12
CA PRO A 25 -2.50 -16.84 -22.64
C PRO A 25 -3.51 -17.31 -21.59
N HIS A 26 -3.15 -17.28 -20.30
CA HIS A 26 -4.05 -17.66 -19.20
C HIS A 26 -5.25 -16.72 -19.05
N GLN A 27 -5.18 -15.49 -19.56
CA GLN A 27 -6.29 -14.53 -19.49
C GLN A 27 -7.43 -14.84 -20.47
N PHE A 28 -7.19 -15.68 -21.49
CA PHE A 28 -8.20 -16.01 -22.51
C PHE A 28 -9.04 -17.24 -22.15
N VAL A 29 -8.63 -18.01 -21.14
CA VAL A 29 -9.43 -19.12 -20.60
C VAL A 29 -10.28 -18.57 -19.45
N LEU A 30 -11.56 -18.27 -19.74
CA LEU A 30 -12.46 -17.61 -18.78
C LEU A 30 -12.57 -18.33 -17.43
N ILE A 31 -12.58 -19.66 -17.44
CA ILE A 31 -12.70 -20.47 -16.21
C ILE A 31 -11.45 -20.31 -15.34
N ASP A 32 -10.26 -20.43 -15.93
CA ASP A 32 -9.00 -20.27 -15.21
C ASP A 32 -8.86 -18.84 -14.69
N PHE A 33 -9.23 -17.84 -15.50
CA PHE A 33 -9.26 -16.44 -15.10
C PHE A 33 -10.16 -16.20 -13.86
N LEU A 34 -11.38 -16.73 -13.85
CA LEU A 34 -12.29 -16.57 -12.72
C LEU A 34 -11.79 -17.29 -11.45
N LEU A 35 -11.18 -18.48 -11.61
CA LEU A 35 -10.58 -19.22 -10.50
C LEU A 35 -9.38 -18.46 -9.91
N ASP A 36 -8.50 -17.93 -10.76
CA ASP A 36 -7.35 -17.11 -10.36
C ASP A 36 -7.80 -15.82 -9.67
N TYR A 37 -8.83 -15.14 -10.19
CA TYR A 37 -9.37 -13.93 -9.59
C TYR A 37 -9.96 -14.19 -8.19
N ARG A 38 -10.72 -15.28 -8.03
CA ARG A 38 -11.24 -15.71 -6.73
C ARG A 38 -10.10 -15.98 -5.74
N GLU A 39 -9.07 -16.70 -6.18
CA GLU A 39 -7.93 -17.02 -5.31
C GLU A 39 -7.11 -15.76 -4.97
N TYR A 40 -7.01 -14.80 -5.88
CA TYR A 40 -6.42 -13.49 -5.61
C TYR A 40 -7.18 -12.70 -4.53
N LEU A 41 -8.52 -12.65 -4.59
CA LEU A 41 -9.35 -12.01 -3.54
C LEU A 41 -9.16 -12.69 -2.18
N HIS A 42 -9.07 -14.02 -2.15
CA HIS A 42 -8.75 -14.72 -0.92
C HIS A 42 -7.33 -14.42 -0.44
N TRP A 43 -6.35 -14.35 -1.35
CA TRP A 43 -4.97 -14.03 -1.02
C TRP A 43 -4.83 -12.65 -0.38
N LEU A 44 -5.61 -11.65 -0.82
CA LEU A 44 -5.66 -10.31 -0.24
C LEU A 44 -6.17 -10.29 1.21
N SER A 45 -7.10 -11.19 1.57
CA SER A 45 -7.79 -11.19 2.88
C SER A 45 -7.24 -12.20 3.89
N ARG A 46 -6.56 -13.26 3.43
CA ARG A 46 -5.94 -14.29 4.28
C ARG A 46 -4.76 -13.76 5.11
N GLY A 47 -4.39 -14.49 6.16
CA GLY A 47 -3.18 -14.23 6.94
C GLY A 47 -3.35 -13.36 8.20
N ASN A 48 -4.50 -12.69 8.37
CA ASN A 48 -4.75 -11.82 9.55
C ASN A 48 -5.11 -12.60 10.82
N SER A 49 -5.91 -13.67 10.69
CA SER A 49 -6.37 -14.49 11.82
C SER A 49 -5.56 -15.77 12.03
N LYS A 50 -5.19 -16.42 10.91
CA LYS A 50 -4.36 -17.62 10.85
C LYS A 50 -3.19 -17.36 9.93
N THR A 51 -2.01 -17.85 10.30
CA THR A 51 -0.81 -17.83 9.45
C THR A 51 -1.08 -18.56 8.15
N HIS A 52 -0.76 -17.92 7.03
CA HIS A 52 -0.92 -18.51 5.70
C HIS A 52 0.23 -18.04 4.80
N GLY A 53 0.99 -18.99 4.24
CA GLY A 53 2.14 -18.67 3.38
C GLY A 53 1.73 -17.93 2.10
N ASN A 54 0.61 -18.33 1.50
CA ASN A 54 0.04 -17.65 0.32
C ASN A 54 -0.97 -16.60 0.79
N SER A 55 -0.47 -15.45 1.26
CA SER A 55 -1.30 -14.30 1.61
C SER A 55 -0.58 -12.99 1.34
N TRP A 56 -1.34 -11.91 1.14
CA TRP A 56 -0.78 -10.56 0.94
C TRP A 56 0.11 -10.14 2.11
N ILE A 57 -0.33 -10.41 3.35
CA ILE A 57 0.47 -10.09 4.54
C ILE A 57 1.79 -10.86 4.58
N ALA A 58 1.81 -12.13 4.15
CA ALA A 58 3.02 -12.92 4.06
C ALA A 58 3.95 -12.39 2.96
N TYR A 59 3.40 -11.98 1.81
CA TYR A 59 4.15 -11.31 0.75
C TYR A 59 4.75 -9.98 1.21
N CYS A 60 3.97 -9.12 1.87
CA CYS A 60 4.46 -7.86 2.43
C CYS A 60 5.58 -8.11 3.44
N ARG A 61 5.40 -9.08 4.35
CA ARG A 61 6.44 -9.47 5.32
C ARG A 61 7.70 -9.95 4.61
N LEU A 62 7.59 -10.80 3.60
CA LEU A 62 8.73 -11.27 2.82
C LEU A 62 9.46 -10.11 2.14
N SER A 63 8.71 -9.20 1.50
CA SER A 63 9.26 -8.00 0.88
C SER A 63 10.01 -7.12 1.89
N ARG A 64 9.48 -6.93 3.11
CA ARG A 64 10.18 -6.20 4.18
C ARG A 64 11.41 -6.94 4.69
N THR A 65 11.35 -8.27 4.82
CA THR A 65 12.50 -9.06 5.27
C THR A 65 13.69 -8.98 4.31
N MET A 66 13.47 -8.75 3.01
CA MET A 66 14.53 -8.49 2.04
C MET A 66 15.31 -7.21 2.38
N ILE A 67 14.65 -6.24 3.02
CA ILE A 67 15.23 -4.95 3.43
C ILE A 67 15.83 -5.07 4.83
N THR A 68 15.01 -5.44 5.83
CA THR A 68 15.40 -5.39 7.24
C THR A 68 16.16 -6.64 7.71
N GLY A 69 15.95 -7.78 7.05
CA GLY A 69 16.37 -9.10 7.51
C GLY A 69 15.50 -9.68 8.63
N PHE A 70 15.76 -10.95 8.97
CA PHE A 70 15.13 -11.65 10.10
C PHE A 70 15.87 -11.41 11.42
N LYS A 71 15.13 -11.43 12.53
CA LYS A 71 15.73 -11.51 13.88
C LYS A 71 16.51 -12.82 14.02
N LYS A 72 17.62 -12.78 14.77
CA LYS A 72 18.46 -13.96 15.01
C LYS A 72 17.65 -15.05 15.70
N LYS A 73 17.89 -16.29 15.27
CA LYS A 73 17.24 -17.53 15.72
C LYS A 73 17.15 -17.60 17.24
N ARG A 74 15.94 -17.82 17.77
CA ARG A 74 15.74 -18.24 19.17
C ARG A 74 15.62 -19.77 19.16
N LEU A 75 16.57 -20.46 19.77
CA LEU A 75 16.57 -21.93 19.85
C LEU A 75 15.26 -22.43 20.49
N GLY A 76 14.54 -23.34 19.80
CA GLY A 76 13.39 -24.06 20.34
C GLY A 76 12.03 -23.80 19.69
N ASP A 77 11.89 -22.82 18.79
CA ASP A 77 10.58 -22.54 18.14
C ASP A 77 10.38 -23.43 16.88
N PRO A 78 9.36 -24.33 16.86
CA PRO A 78 9.10 -25.23 15.74
C PRO A 78 8.77 -24.51 14.43
N SER A 79 8.30 -23.26 14.51
CA SER A 79 7.87 -22.46 13.35
C SER A 79 9.03 -22.00 12.47
N GLU A 80 10.28 -22.15 12.91
CA GLU A 80 11.47 -21.67 12.20
C GLU A 80 12.15 -22.74 11.31
N LYS A 81 11.60 -23.96 11.22
CA LYS A 81 12.25 -25.10 10.52
C LYS A 81 12.34 -24.97 8.99
N PHE A 82 11.56 -24.09 8.36
CA PHE A 82 11.44 -24.02 6.89
C PHE A 82 11.92 -22.72 6.23
N THR A 83 12.33 -21.72 7.01
CA THR A 83 12.83 -20.44 6.48
C THR A 83 14.32 -20.32 6.74
N GLY A 84 15.12 -20.59 5.70
CA GLY A 84 16.55 -20.32 5.69
C GLY A 84 16.83 -18.84 5.98
N ASP A 85 17.95 -18.56 6.64
CA ASP A 85 18.38 -17.19 6.93
C ASP A 85 18.73 -16.47 5.61
N MET A 86 17.82 -15.63 5.11
CA MET A 86 18.15 -14.73 4.02
C MET A 86 18.98 -13.55 4.56
N PRO A 87 20.19 -13.31 4.02
CA PRO A 87 20.93 -12.10 4.34
C PRO A 87 20.14 -10.89 3.81
N GLY A 88 20.02 -9.85 4.64
CA GLY A 88 19.41 -8.58 4.21
C GLY A 88 20.17 -7.96 3.04
N ALA A 89 19.49 -7.12 2.25
CA ALA A 89 20.09 -6.42 1.13
C ALA A 89 21.26 -5.51 1.56
N ARG A 90 22.23 -5.29 0.66
CA ARG A 90 23.32 -4.33 0.89
C ARG A 90 22.73 -2.93 1.05
N ILE A 91 23.30 -2.13 1.97
CA ILE A 91 22.83 -0.76 2.26
C ILE A 91 22.77 0.10 0.99
N SER A 92 23.75 -0.04 0.08
CA SER A 92 23.75 0.69 -1.20
C SER A 92 22.54 0.35 -2.08
N VAL A 93 22.15 -0.92 -2.11
CA VAL A 93 20.96 -1.38 -2.85
C VAL A 93 19.71 -0.80 -2.21
N ILE A 94 19.61 -0.84 -0.88
CA ILE A 94 18.46 -0.27 -0.14
C ILE A 94 18.33 1.23 -0.43
N ILE A 95 19.42 2.01 -0.31
CA ILE A 95 19.38 3.46 -0.59
C ILE A 95 18.92 3.72 -2.03
N PHE A 96 19.47 2.98 -3.00
CA PHE A 96 19.13 3.19 -4.41
C PHE A 96 17.70 2.78 -4.75
N SER A 97 17.29 1.56 -4.39
CA SER A 97 15.99 0.99 -4.77
C SER A 97 14.83 1.49 -3.91
N GLU A 98 15.07 1.74 -2.63
CA GLU A 98 14.01 2.11 -1.68
C GLU A 98 13.91 3.62 -1.46
N ILE A 99 14.98 4.40 -1.65
CA ILE A 99 14.96 5.86 -1.39
C ILE A 99 15.05 6.64 -2.71
N ILE A 100 16.14 6.47 -3.47
CA ILE A 100 16.41 7.30 -4.66
C ILE A 100 15.36 7.08 -5.75
N MET A 101 15.07 5.82 -6.11
CA MET A 101 14.14 5.51 -7.20
C MET A 101 12.71 5.98 -6.93
N PRO A 102 12.10 5.72 -5.76
CA PRO A 102 10.77 6.27 -5.43
C PRO A 102 10.77 7.80 -5.38
N PHE A 103 11.85 8.42 -4.87
CA PHE A 103 11.95 9.88 -4.82
C PHE A 103 12.00 10.50 -6.21
N LEU A 104 12.80 9.94 -7.12
CA LEU A 104 12.88 10.42 -8.50
C LEU A 104 11.52 10.29 -9.21
N GLN A 105 10.84 9.16 -9.04
CA GLN A 105 9.49 8.97 -9.57
C GLN A 105 8.51 10.01 -9.01
N ALA A 106 8.50 10.21 -7.69
CA ALA A 106 7.64 11.21 -7.07
C ALA A 106 7.96 12.63 -7.51
N PHE A 107 9.25 12.97 -7.66
CA PHE A 107 9.69 14.27 -8.16
C PHE A 107 9.13 14.56 -9.55
N VAL A 108 9.25 13.63 -10.49
CA VAL A 108 8.71 13.78 -11.85
C VAL A 108 7.19 13.95 -11.82
N CYS A 109 6.47 13.12 -11.06
CA CYS A 109 5.01 13.22 -10.95
C CYS A 109 4.55 14.53 -10.29
N VAL A 110 5.24 14.99 -9.25
CA VAL A 110 4.92 16.25 -8.57
C VAL A 110 5.21 17.45 -9.46
N VAL A 111 6.32 17.46 -10.20
CA VAL A 111 6.62 18.54 -11.17
C VAL A 111 5.53 18.60 -12.25
N ALA A 112 5.12 17.46 -12.80
CA ALA A 112 4.03 17.41 -13.77
C ALA A 112 2.70 17.93 -13.19
N TYR A 113 2.37 17.54 -11.96
CA TYR A 113 1.22 18.05 -11.22
C TYR A 113 1.30 19.58 -11.03
N LEU A 114 2.43 20.10 -10.53
CA LEU A 114 2.60 21.53 -10.28
C LEU A 114 2.51 22.35 -11.56
N PHE A 115 3.07 21.84 -12.65
CA PHE A 115 2.95 22.48 -13.96
C PHE A 115 1.46 22.64 -14.35
N VAL A 116 0.69 21.56 -14.29
CA VAL A 116 -0.75 21.61 -14.63
C VAL A 116 -1.54 22.52 -13.66
N LYS A 117 -1.22 22.51 -12.36
CA LYS A 117 -1.90 23.36 -11.37
C LYS A 117 -1.48 24.82 -11.37
N SER A 118 -0.36 25.16 -12.02
CA SER A 118 0.10 26.54 -12.13
C SER A 118 -0.76 27.39 -13.07
N VAL A 119 -1.49 26.74 -13.98
CA VAL A 119 -2.40 27.39 -14.94
C VAL A 119 -3.82 27.35 -14.40
N ASP A 120 -4.53 28.47 -14.53
CA ASP A 120 -5.94 28.57 -14.13
C ASP A 120 -6.85 27.61 -14.92
N SER A 121 -7.84 27.02 -14.26
CA SER A 121 -8.78 26.07 -14.87
C SER A 121 -9.78 26.72 -15.82
N HIS A 122 -10.17 27.96 -15.57
CA HIS A 122 -11.21 28.67 -16.30
C HIS A 122 -10.63 29.68 -17.30
N MET A 123 -9.46 30.24 -17.00
CA MET A 123 -8.76 31.22 -17.84
C MET A 123 -7.41 30.66 -18.32
N PRO A 124 -7.38 29.93 -19.45
CA PRO A 124 -6.12 29.47 -20.03
C PRO A 124 -5.24 30.69 -20.35
N ASN A 125 -3.98 30.67 -19.90
CA ASN A 125 -2.94 31.72 -19.96
C ASN A 125 -2.83 32.63 -18.72
N THR A 126 -3.66 32.46 -17.69
CA THR A 126 -3.45 33.13 -16.41
C THR A 126 -2.87 32.18 -15.37
N SER A 127 -2.04 32.72 -14.47
CA SER A 127 -1.55 31.99 -13.31
C SER A 127 -2.70 31.66 -12.36
N ASN A 128 -2.72 30.46 -11.82
CA ASN A 128 -3.64 30.09 -10.77
C ASN A 128 -3.32 30.86 -9.47
N HIS A 129 -4.29 31.63 -8.97
CA HIS A 129 -4.18 32.38 -7.70
C HIS A 129 -4.72 31.61 -6.49
N GLY A 130 -5.10 30.34 -6.67
CA GLY A 130 -5.55 29.46 -5.62
C GLY A 130 -4.46 29.08 -4.60
N PRO A 131 -4.79 28.22 -3.62
CA PRO A 131 -3.84 27.76 -2.62
C PRO A 131 -2.64 27.04 -3.27
N SER A 132 -1.48 27.13 -2.61
CA SER A 132 -0.23 26.53 -3.09
C SER A 132 -0.43 25.06 -3.48
N GLY A 133 -0.11 24.73 -4.73
CA GLY A 133 -0.25 23.37 -5.26
C GLY A 133 0.53 22.33 -4.44
N LEU A 134 1.70 22.70 -3.91
CA LEU A 134 2.52 21.87 -3.03
C LEU A 134 1.80 21.54 -1.72
N LEU A 135 1.21 22.54 -1.08
CA LEU A 135 0.46 22.34 0.17
C LEU A 135 -0.77 21.46 -0.08
N ARG A 136 -1.48 21.70 -1.20
CA ARG A 136 -2.63 20.92 -1.62
C ARG A 136 -2.28 19.44 -1.80
N ILE A 137 -1.26 19.12 -2.59
CA ILE A 137 -0.89 17.71 -2.84
C ILE A 137 -0.32 17.04 -1.59
N ALA A 138 0.41 17.78 -0.73
CA ALA A 138 0.87 17.27 0.56
C ALA A 138 -0.32 16.90 1.47
N ALA A 139 -1.32 17.78 1.59
CA ALA A 139 -2.51 17.51 2.40
C ALA A 139 -3.29 16.29 1.87
N ILE A 140 -3.56 16.25 0.57
CA ILE A 140 -4.31 15.17 -0.09
C ILE A 140 -3.58 13.83 0.03
N SER A 141 -2.27 13.80 -0.17
CA SER A 141 -1.50 12.55 -0.13
C SER A 141 -1.34 12.01 1.29
N LEU A 142 -1.18 12.87 2.29
CA LEU A 142 -0.94 12.47 3.68
C LEU A 142 -2.23 12.20 4.47
N ALA A 143 -3.34 12.87 4.16
CA ALA A 143 -4.62 12.68 4.85
C ALA A 143 -5.07 11.20 4.95
N PRO A 144 -5.14 10.42 3.86
CA PRO A 144 -5.54 9.02 3.96
C PRO A 144 -4.56 8.16 4.78
N ILE A 145 -3.27 8.50 4.77
CA ILE A 145 -2.26 7.82 5.61
C ILE A 145 -2.58 8.06 7.09
N PHE A 146 -2.80 9.31 7.49
CA PHE A 146 -3.11 9.64 8.87
C PHE A 146 -4.43 9.04 9.35
N LEU A 147 -5.47 9.04 8.50
CA LEU A 147 -6.75 8.40 8.81
C LEU A 147 -6.60 6.88 9.00
N ASN A 148 -5.79 6.22 8.18
CA ASN A 148 -5.50 4.79 8.34
C ASN A 148 -4.66 4.53 9.60
N ALA A 149 -3.67 5.37 9.89
CA ALA A 149 -2.85 5.25 11.10
C ALA A 149 -3.69 5.45 12.37
N GLY A 150 -4.58 6.44 12.38
CA GLY A 150 -5.52 6.70 13.48
C GLY A 150 -6.45 5.51 13.73
N ALA A 151 -7.03 4.95 12.67
CA ALA A 151 -7.86 3.74 12.78
C ALA A 151 -7.07 2.54 13.33
N LEU A 152 -5.84 2.31 12.84
CA LEU A 152 -4.99 1.25 13.35
C LEU A 152 -4.70 1.40 14.86
N ILE A 153 -4.37 2.61 15.31
CA ILE A 153 -4.10 2.88 16.73
C ILE A 153 -5.37 2.71 17.57
N ALA A 154 -6.50 3.26 17.13
CA ALA A 154 -7.77 3.16 17.85
C ALA A 154 -8.20 1.69 18.05
N PHE A 155 -8.18 0.90 16.98
CA PHE A 155 -8.54 -0.53 17.05
C PHE A 155 -7.48 -1.38 17.75
N PHE A 156 -6.22 -0.95 17.77
CA PHE A 156 -5.19 -1.58 18.59
C PHE A 156 -5.48 -1.39 20.08
N ILE A 157 -5.86 -0.19 20.52
CA ILE A 157 -6.26 0.06 21.92
C ILE A 157 -7.47 -0.79 22.30
N ILE A 158 -8.49 -0.86 21.43
CA ILE A 158 -9.65 -1.74 21.62
C ILE A 158 -9.21 -3.20 21.78
N SER A 159 -8.30 -3.66 20.91
CA SER A 159 -7.78 -5.02 20.96
C SER A 159 -7.01 -5.27 22.26
N LEU A 160 -6.17 -4.34 22.72
CA LEU A 160 -5.43 -4.49 23.98
C LEU A 160 -6.34 -4.58 25.20
N VAL A 161 -7.36 -3.73 25.28
CA VAL A 161 -8.26 -3.64 26.46
C VAL A 161 -9.22 -4.81 26.50
N PHE A 162 -9.89 -5.10 25.38
CA PHE A 162 -10.95 -6.10 25.34
C PHE A 162 -10.48 -7.48 24.88
N GLY A 163 -9.34 -7.56 24.19
CA GLY A 163 -8.79 -8.79 23.64
C GLY A 163 -8.59 -9.92 24.65
N PRO A 164 -8.04 -9.69 25.86
CA PRO A 164 -7.89 -10.72 26.87
C PRO A 164 -9.21 -11.37 27.28
N VAL A 165 -10.31 -10.62 27.32
CA VAL A 165 -11.63 -11.14 27.71
C VAL A 165 -12.36 -11.72 26.50
N LEU A 166 -12.47 -10.93 25.42
CA LEU A 166 -13.26 -11.29 24.25
C LEU A 166 -12.61 -12.35 23.38
N SER A 167 -11.29 -12.49 23.36
CA SER A 167 -10.64 -13.56 22.58
C SER A 167 -10.90 -14.95 23.16
N HIS A 168 -11.23 -15.06 24.46
CA HIS A 168 -11.65 -16.31 25.07
C HIS A 168 -13.10 -16.66 24.75
N CYS A 169 -13.99 -15.66 24.67
CA CYS A 169 -15.41 -15.87 24.35
C CYS A 169 -15.68 -15.97 22.84
N PHE A 170 -14.90 -15.25 22.02
CA PHE A 170 -15.07 -15.14 20.58
C PHE A 170 -13.81 -15.54 19.84
N VAL A 171 -13.79 -16.77 19.33
CA VAL A 171 -12.65 -17.36 18.59
C VAL A 171 -12.25 -16.53 17.36
N LYS A 172 -13.16 -15.69 16.84
CA LYS A 172 -12.97 -14.85 15.66
C LYS A 172 -12.76 -13.36 15.97
N PHE A 173 -12.60 -12.96 17.24
CA PHE A 173 -12.48 -11.54 17.62
C PHE A 173 -11.43 -10.78 16.78
N GLY A 174 -10.17 -11.25 16.77
CA GLY A 174 -9.12 -10.60 16.00
C GLY A 174 -9.34 -10.63 14.48
N ALA A 175 -10.04 -11.64 13.96
CA ALA A 175 -10.40 -11.69 12.55
C ALA A 175 -11.42 -10.58 12.19
N VAL A 176 -12.40 -10.34 13.08
CA VAL A 176 -13.42 -9.29 12.91
C VAL A 176 -12.77 -7.91 13.02
N VAL A 177 -11.92 -7.67 14.02
CA VAL A 177 -11.20 -6.40 14.15
C VAL A 177 -10.37 -6.10 12.90
N ALA A 178 -9.59 -7.08 12.43
CA ALA A 178 -8.80 -6.93 11.21
C ALA A 178 -9.70 -6.61 10.00
N ALA A 179 -10.80 -7.34 9.83
CA ALA A 179 -11.74 -7.10 8.73
C ALA A 179 -12.30 -5.68 8.76
N VAL A 180 -12.74 -5.18 9.92
CA VAL A 180 -13.27 -3.82 10.08
C VAL A 180 -12.22 -2.77 9.70
N VAL A 181 -10.98 -2.92 10.18
CA VAL A 181 -9.90 -1.96 9.90
C VAL A 181 -9.50 -1.99 8.42
N HIS A 182 -9.45 -3.17 7.80
CA HIS A 182 -9.19 -3.29 6.36
C HIS A 182 -10.32 -2.69 5.53
N THR A 183 -11.58 -2.89 5.92
CA THR A 183 -12.74 -2.26 5.27
C THR A 183 -12.70 -0.74 5.40
N TRP A 184 -12.34 -0.22 6.58
CA TRP A 184 -12.11 1.22 6.77
C TRP A 184 -11.06 1.76 5.79
N ALA A 185 -9.93 1.07 5.61
CA ALA A 185 -8.88 1.51 4.69
C ALA A 185 -9.37 1.60 3.24
N VAL A 186 -10.23 0.67 2.80
CA VAL A 186 -10.84 0.70 1.46
C VAL A 186 -11.81 1.88 1.34
N ILE A 187 -12.70 2.07 2.31
CA ILE A 187 -13.68 3.18 2.32
C ILE A 187 -12.94 4.53 2.33
N ASN A 188 -11.91 4.66 3.17
CA ASN A 188 -11.08 5.86 3.27
C ASN A 188 -10.39 6.18 1.94
N LEU A 189 -9.88 5.17 1.22
CA LEU A 189 -9.28 5.35 -0.10
C LEU A 189 -10.32 5.84 -1.12
N ILE A 190 -11.49 5.19 -1.19
CA ILE A 190 -12.58 5.59 -2.10
C ILE A 190 -13.01 7.03 -1.80
N ALA A 191 -13.29 7.34 -0.53
CA ALA A 191 -13.67 8.67 -0.11
C ALA A 191 -12.60 9.73 -0.43
N SER A 192 -11.32 9.39 -0.32
CA SER A 192 -10.21 10.29 -0.67
C SER A 192 -10.16 10.59 -2.17
N VAL A 193 -10.42 9.59 -3.02
CA VAL A 193 -10.47 9.77 -4.48
C VAL A 193 -11.71 10.57 -4.89
N GLU A 194 -12.87 10.29 -4.30
CA GLU A 194 -14.10 11.06 -4.54
C GLU A 194 -13.95 12.52 -4.10
N PHE A 195 -13.36 12.75 -2.92
CA PHE A 195 -13.07 14.10 -2.45
C PHE A 195 -12.11 14.84 -3.38
N LEU A 196 -11.09 14.14 -3.89
CA LEU A 196 -10.21 14.68 -4.92
C LEU A 196 -10.94 15.06 -6.20
N TRP A 197 -11.83 14.20 -6.66
CA TRP A 197 -12.60 14.43 -7.88
C TRP A 197 -13.53 15.64 -7.73
N TYR A 198 -14.15 15.78 -6.56
CA TYR A 198 -14.92 16.96 -6.19
C TYR A 198 -14.06 18.23 -6.17
N LEU A 199 -12.86 18.19 -5.58
CA LEU A 199 -11.93 19.32 -5.56
C LEU A 199 -11.41 19.74 -6.95
N GLU A 200 -11.59 18.89 -7.95
CA GLU A 200 -11.24 19.13 -9.36
C GLU A 200 -12.45 19.47 -10.24
N ASP A 201 -13.55 19.92 -9.63
CA ASP A 201 -14.80 20.25 -10.34
C ASP A 201 -15.27 19.10 -11.24
N TRP A 202 -15.12 17.87 -10.76
CA TRP A 202 -15.47 16.64 -11.47
C TRP A 202 -14.65 16.41 -12.76
N ASN A 203 -13.49 17.06 -12.91
CA ASN A 203 -12.58 16.83 -14.03
C ASN A 203 -11.73 15.57 -13.84
N THR A 204 -12.06 14.51 -14.59
CA THR A 204 -11.36 13.22 -14.50
C THR A 204 -9.88 13.30 -14.88
N SER A 205 -9.53 14.08 -15.91
CA SER A 205 -8.13 14.15 -16.38
C SER A 205 -7.21 14.74 -15.31
N ARG A 206 -7.64 15.82 -14.66
CA ARG A 206 -6.88 16.44 -13.57
C ARG A 206 -6.87 15.55 -12.33
N THR A 207 -7.99 14.90 -12.01
CA THR A 207 -8.09 13.98 -10.87
C THR A 207 -7.13 12.81 -11.00
N VAL A 208 -7.00 12.22 -12.19
CA VAL A 208 -6.05 11.11 -12.44
C VAL A 208 -4.61 11.57 -12.19
N LEU A 209 -4.24 12.78 -12.62
CA LEU A 209 -2.92 13.35 -12.34
C LEU A 209 -2.68 13.51 -10.84
N ASP A 210 -3.68 14.00 -10.10
CA ASP A 210 -3.62 14.20 -8.65
C ASP A 210 -3.46 12.86 -7.92
N VAL A 211 -4.19 11.82 -8.35
CA VAL A 211 -4.07 10.46 -7.81
C VAL A 211 -2.67 9.88 -8.06
N ILE A 212 -2.11 10.05 -9.26
CA ILE A 212 -0.76 9.58 -9.59
C ILE A 212 0.31 10.29 -8.75
N ALA A 213 0.19 11.62 -8.61
CA ALA A 213 1.10 12.41 -7.80
C ALA A 213 1.00 12.02 -6.31
N ALA A 214 -0.22 11.90 -5.79
CA ALA A 214 -0.47 11.49 -4.41
C ALA A 214 0.07 10.07 -4.12
N ALA A 215 -0.22 9.10 -4.99
CA ALA A 215 0.28 7.72 -4.85
C ALA A 215 1.82 7.67 -4.87
N SER A 216 2.46 8.50 -5.69
CA SER A 216 3.93 8.57 -5.75
C SER A 216 4.53 9.15 -4.46
N ILE A 217 3.91 10.18 -3.88
CA ILE A 217 4.32 10.72 -2.57
C ILE A 217 4.11 9.67 -1.46
N GLN A 218 2.94 9.03 -1.42
CA GLN A 218 2.64 7.98 -0.44
C GLN A 218 3.66 6.84 -0.52
N LYS A 219 4.06 6.43 -1.74
CA LYS A 219 5.10 5.42 -1.95
C LYS A 219 6.42 5.83 -1.31
N VAL A 220 6.86 7.09 -1.47
CA VAL A 220 8.06 7.61 -0.81
C VAL A 220 7.91 7.53 0.70
N VAL A 221 6.77 7.98 1.26
CA VAL A 221 6.51 7.94 2.70
C VAL A 221 6.61 6.49 3.23
N PHE A 222 5.92 5.53 2.61
CA PHE A 222 5.96 4.14 3.07
C PHE A 222 7.33 3.49 2.94
N LYS A 223 8.10 3.84 1.90
CA LYS A 223 9.47 3.37 1.73
C LYS A 223 10.42 3.95 2.78
N LEU A 224 10.28 5.22 3.13
CA LEU A 224 11.03 5.84 4.22
C LEU A 224 10.67 5.23 5.58
N LEU A 225 9.39 5.02 5.86
CA LEU A 225 8.95 4.35 7.09
C LEU A 225 9.53 2.93 7.19
N THR A 226 9.50 2.17 6.09
CA THR A 226 10.00 0.79 6.06
C THR A 226 11.51 0.71 6.21
N THR A 227 12.26 1.65 5.63
CA THR A 227 13.73 1.63 5.68
C THR A 227 14.30 2.24 6.97
N LEU A 228 13.67 3.27 7.52
CA LEU A 228 14.21 4.04 8.66
C LEU A 228 13.65 3.58 10.01
N LEU A 229 12.38 3.17 10.08
CA LEU A 229 11.71 2.92 11.36
C LEU A 229 11.51 1.43 11.67
N LEU A 230 11.43 0.56 10.65
CA LEU A 230 11.20 -0.85 10.92
C LEU A 230 12.49 -1.59 11.30
N THR A 231 12.38 -2.35 12.39
CA THR A 231 13.41 -3.27 12.83
C THR A 231 13.29 -4.62 12.11
N ARG A 232 14.27 -5.51 12.34
CA ARG A 232 14.25 -6.89 11.88
C ARG A 232 12.93 -7.60 12.20
N GLU A 233 12.46 -8.40 11.26
CA GLU A 233 11.17 -9.10 11.34
C GLU A 233 11.30 -10.43 12.09
N PHE A 234 10.23 -10.84 12.77
CA PHE A 234 10.14 -12.19 13.34
C PHE A 234 9.82 -13.22 12.26
N LYS A 235 10.37 -14.44 12.38
CA LYS A 235 10.08 -15.54 11.44
C LYS A 235 8.63 -16.04 11.55
N HIS A 236 8.06 -15.98 12.75
CA HIS A 236 6.67 -16.33 13.02
C HIS A 236 5.71 -15.13 12.89
N ASP A 237 4.43 -15.37 12.60
CA ASP A 237 3.38 -14.33 12.52
C ASP A 237 2.74 -13.98 13.89
N GLY A 238 3.43 -14.31 14.99
CA GLY A 238 2.95 -14.07 16.36
C GLY A 238 2.52 -12.63 16.60
N THR A 239 3.34 -11.67 16.15
CA THR A 239 3.12 -10.22 16.29
C THR A 239 1.90 -9.73 15.53
N ASN A 240 1.75 -10.09 14.25
CA ASN A 240 0.58 -9.71 13.45
C ASN A 240 -0.71 -10.20 14.10
N ARG A 241 -0.74 -11.48 14.51
CA ARG A 241 -1.92 -12.01 15.20
C ARG A 241 -2.16 -11.33 16.54
N ALA A 242 -1.11 -10.97 17.28
CA ALA A 242 -1.24 -10.34 18.61
C ALA A 242 -1.79 -8.92 18.49
N TRP A 243 -1.41 -8.20 17.44
CA TRP A 243 -1.94 -6.89 17.10
C TRP A 243 -3.47 -6.91 17.03
N TRP A 244 -4.03 -7.86 16.29
CA TRP A 244 -5.48 -7.95 16.10
C TRP A 244 -6.25 -8.57 17.27
N SER A 245 -5.66 -9.53 17.99
CA SER A 245 -6.34 -10.19 19.12
C SER A 245 -6.11 -9.52 20.47
N GLY A 246 -5.12 -8.63 20.59
CA GLY A 246 -4.67 -8.08 21.87
C GLY A 246 -3.93 -9.06 22.78
N THR A 247 -3.73 -10.30 22.36
CA THR A 247 -3.13 -11.36 23.19
C THR A 247 -1.59 -11.33 23.07
N TRP A 248 -0.96 -10.28 23.56
CA TRP A 248 0.51 -10.10 23.52
C TRP A 248 1.23 -10.96 24.56
N TYR A 249 0.73 -10.96 25.81
CA TYR A 249 1.30 -11.73 26.92
C TYR A 249 1.32 -13.23 26.67
N SER A 250 0.24 -13.80 26.12
CA SER A 250 0.13 -15.24 25.85
C SER A 250 1.12 -15.73 24.78
N LYS A 251 1.78 -14.82 24.06
CA LYS A 251 2.76 -15.15 23.02
C LYS A 251 4.20 -14.80 23.42
N GLY A 252 4.43 -14.31 24.63
CA GLY A 252 5.77 -13.93 25.10
C GLY A 252 6.39 -12.79 24.29
N LEU A 253 5.56 -11.91 23.72
CA LEU A 253 5.95 -10.76 22.90
C LEU A 253 5.84 -9.42 23.66
N GLY A 254 5.56 -9.48 24.96
CA GLY A 254 5.41 -8.36 25.88
C GLY A 254 5.37 -8.84 27.32
#